data_AF-A0A257SNV4-F1
#
_entry.id   AF-A0A257SNV4-F1
#
_cell.length_a   1.000
_cell.length_b   1.000
_cell.length_c   1.000
_cell.angle_alpha   90.00
_cell.angle_beta   90.00
_cell.angle_gamma   90.00
#
_symmetry.space_group_name_H-M   'P 1'
#
loop_
_entity.id
_entity.type
_entity.pdbx_description
1 polymer ?
#
loop_
_entity_poly.entity_id
_entity_poly.type
_entity_poly.pdbx_seq_one_letter_code
_entity_poly.pdbx_strand_id
1 'polypeptide(L)' 'MRSLAPLRARLRAVGEITRRIIGAPDDERYAAHMRRHHPGERLLSRHEFGRQRLNEKYAKPGSRCC' A
#
# COMPACT_ATOMS: atom_id res chain seq x y z
N MET A 1 14.16 25.84 18.42
CA MET A 1 13.71 25.17 17.17
C MET A 1 12.63 24.16 17.53
N ARG A 2 11.35 24.41 17.23
CA ARG A 2 10.26 23.47 17.56
C ARG A 2 10.31 22.27 16.62
N SER A 3 10.47 21.07 17.18
CA SER A 3 10.58 19.84 16.41
C SER A 3 9.25 19.50 15.72
N LEU A 4 9.25 19.35 14.40
CA LEU A 4 8.08 18.97 13.58
C LEU A 4 7.89 17.44 13.48
N ALA A 5 8.76 16.66 14.12
CA ALA A 5 8.67 15.22 14.20
C ALA A 5 7.29 14.67 14.62
N PRO A 6 6.61 15.18 15.67
CA PRO A 6 5.32 14.65 16.08
C PRO A 6 4.22 14.91 15.04
N LEU A 7 4.29 16.02 14.31
CA LEU A 7 3.33 16.34 13.25
C LEU A 7 3.47 15.38 12.07
N ARG A 8 4.71 15.11 11.64
CA ARG A 8 5.00 14.16 10.56
C ARG A 8 4.55 12.74 10.91
N ALA A 9 4.75 12.29 12.14
CA ALA A 9 4.28 10.98 12.59
C ALA A 9 2.75 10.88 12.55
N ARG A 10 2.04 11.93 13.02
CA ARG A 10 0.58 12.00 12.96
C ARG A 10 0.04 12.00 11.54
N LEU A 11 0.66 12.75 10.62
CA LEU A 11 0.26 12.77 9.20
C LEU A 11 0.44 11.40 8.53
N ARG A 12 1.52 10.67 8.83
CA ARG A 12 1.69 9.29 8.35
C ARG A 12 0.59 8.37 8.87
N ALA A 13 0.29 8.44 10.17
CA ALA A 13 -0.76 7.61 10.78
C ALA A 13 -2.15 7.88 10.17
N VAL A 14 -2.50 9.16 9.94
CA VAL A 14 -3.76 9.52 9.26
C VAL A 14 -3.76 8.98 7.83
N GLY A 15 -2.66 9.14 7.08
CA GLY A 15 -2.55 8.61 5.72
C GLY A 15 -2.73 7.09 5.63
N GLU A 16 -2.16 6.33 6.57
CA GLU A 16 -2.37 4.88 6.67
C GLU A 16 -3.84 4.52 6.94
N ILE A 17 -4.50 5.23 7.86
CA ILE A 17 -5.91 5.01 8.19
C ILE A 17 -6.81 5.33 6.99
N THR A 18 -6.62 6.48 6.35
CA THR A 18 -7.40 6.88 5.18
C THR A 18 -7.26 5.87 4.04
N ARG A 19 -6.03 5.39 3.77
CA ARG A 19 -5.80 4.37 2.74
C ARG A 19 -6.51 3.05 3.04
N ARG A 20 -6.56 2.63 4.31
CA ARG A 20 -7.35 1.45 4.72
C ARG A 20 -8.85 1.66 4.51
N ILE A 21 -9.38 2.83 4.85
CA ILE A 21 -10.82 3.15 4.70
C ILE A 21 -11.24 3.09 3.23
N ILE A 22 -10.48 3.73 2.33
CA ILE A 22 -10.81 3.77 0.91
C ILE A 22 -10.35 2.51 0.15
N GLY A 23 -9.66 1.58 0.83
CA GLY A 23 -9.06 0.39 0.22
C GLY A 23 -7.95 0.72 -0.80
N ALA A 24 -7.26 1.84 -0.62
CA ALA A 24 -6.16 2.23 -1.50
C ALA A 24 -4.85 1.54 -1.12
N PRO A 25 -4.04 1.13 -2.11
CA PRO A 25 -2.72 0.58 -1.88
C PRO A 25 -1.76 1.62 -1.25
N ASP A 26 -0.95 1.16 -0.29
CA ASP A 26 0.12 1.94 0.34
C ASP A 26 1.48 1.49 -0.22
N ASP A 27 1.99 2.26 -1.19
CA ASP A 27 3.21 1.94 -1.94
C ASP A 27 4.47 1.97 -1.06
N GLU A 28 4.54 2.90 -0.09
CA GLU A 28 5.69 3.04 0.80
C GLU A 28 5.77 1.86 1.78
N ARG A 29 4.62 1.47 2.33
CA ARG A 29 4.52 0.31 3.21
C ARG A 29 4.84 -0.98 2.47
N TYR A 30 4.37 -1.12 1.22
CA TYR A 30 4.76 -2.23 0.34
C TYR A 30 6.28 -2.25 0.11
N ALA A 31 6.90 -1.12 -0.24
CA ALA A 31 8.34 -1.03 -0.44
C ALA A 31 9.15 -1.33 0.82
N ALA A 32 8.68 -0.89 1.99
CA ALA A 32 9.29 -1.24 3.26
C ALA A 32 9.14 -2.74 3.58
N HIS A 33 7.99 -3.35 3.30
CA HIS A 33 7.75 -4.77 3.48
C HIS A 33 8.65 -5.62 2.56
N MET A 34 8.68 -5.32 1.26
CA MET A 34 9.53 -6.01 0.29
C MET A 34 11.01 -5.95 0.68
N ARG A 35 11.50 -4.78 1.10
CA ARG A 35 12.90 -4.66 1.56
C ARG A 35 13.21 -5.47 2.81
N ARG A 36 12.22 -5.69 3.69
CA ARG A 36 12.40 -6.41 4.96
C ARG A 36 12.25 -7.93 4.81
N HIS A 37 11.32 -8.37 3.98
CA HIS A 37 10.93 -9.78 3.89
C HIS A 37 11.38 -10.45 2.59
N HIS A 38 11.59 -9.68 1.53
CA HIS A 38 11.98 -10.16 0.20
C HIS A 38 13.23 -9.43 -0.31
N PRO A 39 14.37 -9.45 0.43
CA PRO A 39 15.59 -8.82 -0.01
C PRO A 39 16.13 -9.55 -1.25
N GLY A 40 15.92 -8.97 -2.43
CA GLY A 40 16.36 -9.54 -3.71
C GLY A 40 15.24 -9.70 -4.75
N GLU A 41 13.98 -9.61 -4.34
CA GLU A 41 12.87 -9.56 -5.28
C GLU A 41 12.71 -8.16 -5.89
N ARG A 42 12.29 -8.12 -7.16
CA ARG A 42 12.05 -6.86 -7.87
C ARG A 42 10.89 -6.11 -7.22
N LEU A 43 11.15 -4.89 -6.78
CA LEU A 43 10.11 -3.99 -6.32
C LEU A 43 9.23 -3.56 -7.50
N LEU A 44 7.92 -3.78 -7.41
CA LEU A 44 6.99 -3.27 -8.40
C LEU A 44 7.01 -1.74 -8.40
N SER A 45 6.94 -1.13 -9.59
CA SER A 45 6.69 0.30 -9.69
C SER A 45 5.32 0.64 -9.11
N ARG A 46 5.13 1.89 -8.68
CA ARG A 46 3.86 2.39 -8.13
C ARG A 46 2.66 2.06 -9.01
N HIS A 47 2.82 2.19 -10.32
CA HIS A 47 1.77 1.89 -11.29
C HIS A 47 1.51 0.38 -11.41
N GLU A 48 2.55 -0.45 -11.45
CA GLU A 48 2.41 -1.92 -11.49
C GLU A 48 1.73 -2.44 -10.21
N PHE A 49 2.12 -1.94 -9.04
CA PHE A 49 1.52 -2.34 -7.77
C PHE A 49 0.04 -1.95 -7.69
N GLY A 50 -0.30 -0.71 -8.08
CA GLY A 50 -1.69 -0.26 -8.16
C GLY A 50 -2.52 -1.12 -9.11
N ARG A 51 -1.99 -1.42 -10.29
CA ARG A 51 -2.66 -2.31 -11.26
C ARG A 51 -2.83 -3.74 -10.72
N GLN A 52 -1.81 -4.31 -10.10
CA GLN A 52 -1.89 -5.65 -9.50
C GLN A 52 -2.98 -5.72 -8.43
N ARG A 53 -3.09 -4.68 -7.59
CA ARG A 53 -4.12 -4.59 -6.54
C ARG A 53 -5.53 -4.43 -7.11
N LEU A 54 -5.70 -3.60 -8.14
CA LEU A 54 -6.97 -3.49 -8.85
C LEU A 54 -7.33 -4.80 -9.55
N ASN A 55 -6.37 -5.48 -10.15
CA ASN A 55 -6.57 -6.77 -10.81
C ASN A 55 -6.97 -7.86 -9.79
N GLU A 56 -6.30 -7.94 -8.64
CA GLU A 56 -6.67 -8.85 -7.55
C GLU A 56 -8.11 -8.61 -7.07
N LYS A 57 -8.53 -7.34 -6.97
CA LYS A 57 -9.86 -6.95 -6.50
C LYS A 57 -10.97 -7.10 -7.54
N TYR A 58 -10.70 -6.82 -8.81
CA TYR A 58 -11.73 -6.69 -9.85
C TYR A 58 -11.59 -7.68 -11.02
N ALA A 59 -10.41 -8.24 -11.26
CA ALA A 59 -10.17 -9.16 -12.38
C ALA A 59 -10.46 -10.63 -12.05
N LYS A 60 -11.10 -10.92 -10.91
CA LYS A 60 -11.76 -12.20 -10.66
C LYS A 60 -13.27 -12.08 -10.96
N PRO A 61 -13.71 -12.12 -12.24
CA PRO A 61 -15.12 -12.20 -12.56
C PRO A 61 -15.62 -13.62 -12.27
N GLY A 62 -15.97 -13.89 -11.01
CA GLY A 62 -16.73 -15.09 -10.68
C GLY A 62 -16.02 -16.07 -9.74
N SER A 63 -16.20 -15.83 -8.45
CA SER A 63 -16.78 -16.89 -7.61
C SER A 63 -18.30 -16.70 -7.64
N ARG A 64 -18.92 -16.82 -8.81
CA ARG A 64 -20.36 -17.06 -8.87
C ARG A 64 -20.51 -18.52 -8.48
N CYS A 65 -20.93 -18.75 -7.24
CA CYS A 65 -21.44 -20.03 -6.81
C CYS A 65 -22.52 -20.44 -7.82
N CYS A 66 -22.31 -21.59 -8.47
CA CYS A 66 -23.42 -22.36 -9.03
C CYS A 66 -24.31 -22.84 -7.89
#